data_AF-A0A359JLW0-F1
#
_entry.id   AF-A0A359JLW0-F1
#
_cell.length_a   1.000
_cell.length_b   1.000
_cell.length_c   1.000
_cell.angle_alpha   90.00
_cell.angle_beta   90.00
_cell.angle_gamma   90.00
#
_symmetry.space_group_name_H-M   'P 1'
#
loop_
_entity.id
_entity.type
_entity.pdbx_description
1 polymer ?
#
loop_
_entity_poly.entity_id
_entity_poly.type
_entity_poly.pdbx_seq_one_letter_code
_entity_poly.pdbx_strand_id
1 'polypeptide(L)' 'MHYSYRTSGTCASKIDFEINDGVISDVVFTNGCNGNLKAIGKLVDGWTADDIAEKLMGNTCGFK' A
#
# COMPACT_ATOMS: atom_id res chain seq x y z
N MET A 1 4.91 -2.41 14.34
CA MET A 1 5.79 -1.21 14.18
C MET A 1 5.23 -0.35 13.05
N HIS A 2 5.18 0.97 13.24
CA HIS A 2 4.67 1.90 12.23
C HIS A 2 5.75 2.30 11.20
N TYR A 3 5.37 2.33 9.92
CA TYR A 3 6.23 2.70 8.80
C TYR A 3 5.59 3.79 7.95
N SER A 4 6.43 4.66 7.39
CA SER A 4 6.03 5.69 6.44
C SER A 4 6.96 5.65 5.24
N TYR A 5 6.39 5.46 4.06
CA TYR A 5 7.11 5.34 2.79
C TYR A 5 6.68 6.44 1.83
N ARG A 6 7.65 7.19 1.28
CA ARG A 6 7.40 8.17 0.21
C ARG A 6 7.49 7.48 -1.13
N THR A 7 6.39 7.50 -1.87
CA THR A 7 6.27 6.85 -3.18
C THR A 7 6.83 7.73 -4.30
N SER A 8 7.22 7.08 -5.39
CA SER A 8 7.66 7.70 -6.64
C SER A 8 7.05 6.93 -7.81
N GLY A 9 6.74 7.60 -8.93
CA GLY A 9 6.14 6.97 -10.11
C GLY A 9 4.69 6.50 -9.92
N THR A 10 3.98 7.02 -8.90
CA THR A 10 2.56 6.71 -8.63
C THR A 10 1.80 7.96 -8.21
N CYS A 11 0.46 7.94 -8.33
CA CYS A 11 -0.39 9.08 -7.93
C CYS A 11 -0.46 9.33 -6.41
N ALA A 12 -0.31 8.27 -5.59
CA ALA A 12 -0.10 8.44 -4.15
C ALA A 12 1.31 9.01 -3.93
N SER A 13 1.48 9.86 -2.92
CA SER A 13 2.77 10.47 -2.58
C SER A 13 3.41 9.91 -1.31
N LYS A 14 2.62 9.18 -0.51
CA LYS A 14 3.04 8.56 0.74
C LYS A 14 2.12 7.40 1.10
N ILE A 15 2.68 6.38 1.74
CA ILE A 15 1.95 5.25 2.33
C ILE A 15 2.40 5.13 3.79
N ASP A 16 1.45 5.08 4.71
CA ASP A 16 1.68 4.79 6.11
C ASP A 16 1.01 3.44 6.44
N PHE A 17 1.66 2.58 7.23
CA PHE A 17 1.12 1.27 7.60
C PHE A 17 1.84 0.71 8.84
N GLU A 18 1.29 -0.33 9.45
CA GLU A 18 1.93 -1.09 10.51
C GLU A 18 2.40 -2.46 10.01
N ILE A 19 3.54 -2.93 10.53
CA ILE A 19 3.97 -4.33 10.38
C ILE A 19 4.13 -4.97 11.76
N ASN A 20 3.46 -6.09 11.99
CA ASN A 20 3.66 -6.93 13.17
C ASN A 20 3.79 -8.39 12.72
N ASP A 21 4.93 -9.02 13.01
CA ASP A 21 5.24 -10.41 12.60
C ASP A 21 5.01 -10.69 11.10
N GLY A 22 5.37 -9.72 10.25
CA GLY A 22 5.21 -9.81 8.80
C GLY A 22 3.81 -9.50 8.28
N VAL A 23 2.83 -9.33 9.17
CA VAL A 23 1.44 -8.96 8.83
C VAL A 23 1.33 -7.44 8.74
N ILE A 24 0.72 -6.97 7.66
CA ILE A 24 0.46 -5.55 7.39
C ILE A 24 -0.93 -5.17 7.90
N SER A 25 -1.04 -4.03 8.57
CA SER A 25 -2.32 -3.44 8.95
C SER A 25 -2.32 -1.92 8.81
N ASP A 26 -3.51 -1.31 8.90
CA ASP A 26 -3.71 0.15 8.95
C ASP A 26 -3.06 0.90 7.76
N VAL A 27 -3.21 0.35 6.56
CA VAL A 27 -2.63 0.96 5.34
C VAL A 27 -3.39 2.23 4.96
N VAL A 28 -2.69 3.36 4.99
CA VAL A 28 -3.21 4.68 4.63
C VAL A 28 -2.38 5.29 3.51
N PHE A 29 -3.06 5.67 2.43
CA PHE A 29 -2.43 6.38 1.31
C PHE A 29 -2.68 7.89 1.42
N THR A 30 -1.66 8.68 1.16
CA THR A 30 -1.76 10.14 0.97
C THR A 30 -1.79 10.48 -0.51
N ASN A 31 -2.71 11.36 -0.92
CA ASN A 31 -3.01 11.71 -2.32
C ASN A 31 -3.47 10.51 -3.18
N GLY A 32 -3.67 10.73 -4.48
CA GLY A 32 -4.21 9.74 -5.42
C GLY A 32 -5.74 9.60 -5.39
N CYS A 33 -6.25 8.51 -5.96
CA CYS A 33 -7.69 8.26 -6.02
C CYS A 33 -8.23 7.85 -4.64
N ASN A 34 -8.94 8.75 -3.97
CA ASN A 34 -9.38 8.56 -2.58
C ASN A 34 -10.17 7.27 -2.34
N GLY A 35 -11.14 6.96 -3.21
CA GLY A 35 -12.00 5.77 -3.06
C GLY A 35 -11.22 4.46 -3.27
N ASN A 36 -10.50 4.36 -4.39
CA ASN A 36 -9.77 3.14 -4.75
C ASN A 36 -8.66 2.83 -3.75
N LEU A 37 -7.90 3.85 -3.31
CA LEU A 37 -6.79 3.63 -2.37
C LEU A 37 -7.28 3.23 -0.97
N LYS A 38 -8.41 3.78 -0.51
CA LYS A 38 -9.07 3.30 0.72
C LYS A 38 -9.55 1.86 0.60
N ALA A 39 -10.06 1.48 -0.58
CA ALA A 39 -10.48 0.10 -0.82
C ALA A 39 -9.27 -0.85 -0.79
N ILE A 40 -8.16 -0.50 -1.45
CA ILE A 40 -6.92 -1.28 -1.40
C ILE A 40 -6.44 -1.46 0.03
N GLY A 41 -6.40 -0.39 0.83
CA GLY A 41 -5.98 -0.47 2.23
C GLY A 41 -6.79 -1.47 3.05
N LYS A 42 -8.11 -1.53 2.83
CA LYS A 42 -8.99 -2.53 3.47
C LYS A 42 -8.81 -3.95 2.93
N LEU A 43 -8.52 -4.10 1.65
CA LEU A 43 -8.37 -5.41 1.01
C LEU A 43 -7.11 -6.14 1.49
N VAL A 44 -6.05 -5.41 1.78
CA VAL A 44 -4.75 -5.96 2.19
C VAL A 44 -4.54 -5.98 3.70
N ASP A 45 -5.51 -5.49 4.49
CA ASP A 45 -5.43 -5.48 5.94
C ASP A 45 -5.41 -6.91 6.50
N GLY A 46 -4.43 -7.21 7.35
CA GLY A 46 -4.22 -8.54 7.92
C GLY A 46 -3.49 -9.54 7.01
N TRP A 47 -3.02 -9.11 5.84
CA TRP A 47 -2.23 -9.96 4.94
C TRP A 47 -0.74 -9.87 5.28
N THR A 48 0.02 -10.90 4.95
CA THR A 48 1.49 -10.82 5.05
C THR A 48 2.05 -9.93 3.93
N ALA A 49 3.20 -9.32 4.18
CA ALA A 49 3.90 -8.54 3.15
C ALA A 49 4.21 -9.38 1.90
N ASP A 50 4.52 -10.67 2.07
CA ASP A 50 4.82 -11.60 0.99
C ASP A 50 3.58 -11.90 0.14
N ASP A 51 2.42 -12.16 0.76
CA ASP A 51 1.16 -12.40 0.03
C ASP A 51 0.75 -11.17 -0.81
N ILE A 52 0.90 -9.97 -0.24
CA ILE A 52 0.60 -8.71 -0.93
C ILE A 52 1.55 -8.55 -2.13
N ALA A 53 2.84 -8.78 -1.94
CA ALA A 53 3.84 -8.68 -2.98
C ALA A 53 3.60 -9.71 -4.10
N GLU A 54 3.39 -10.98 -3.76
CA GLU A 54 3.09 -12.03 -4.74
C GLU A 54 1.85 -11.69 -5.57
N LYS A 55 0.81 -11.16 -4.92
CA LYS A 55 -0.45 -10.86 -5.60
C LYS A 55 -0.40 -9.61 -6.49
N LEU A 56 0.33 -8.58 -6.05
CA LEU A 56 0.24 -7.23 -6.64
C LEU A 56 1.50 -6.77 -7.37
N MET A 57 2.62 -7.49 -7.26
CA MET A 57 3.85 -7.15 -7.97
C MET A 57 3.63 -7.15 -9.49
N GLY A 58 4.22 -6.16 -10.16
CA GLY A 58 4.05 -5.95 -11.60
C GLY A 58 2.89 -5.03 -12.00
N ASN A 59 2.09 -4.55 -11.03
CA ASN A 59 1.09 -3.50 -11.27
C ASN A 59 1.75 -2.11 -11.40
N THR A 60 2.47 -1.89 -12.51
CA THR A 60 3.19 -0.64 -12.77
C THR A 60 2.29 0.43 -13.36
N CYS A 61 2.44 1.68 -12.92
CA CYS A 61 1.86 2.82 -13.63
C CYS A 61 2.62 3.08 -14.93
N GLY A 62 1.91 3.26 -16.05
CA GLY A 62 2.51 3.71 -17.32
C GLY A 62 2.85 5.19 -17.28
N PHE A 63 3.94 5.58 -17.97
CA PHE A 63 4.57 6.92 -17.99
C PHE A 63 3.69 8.07 -17.50
N LYS A 64 3.79 8.31 -16.20
CA LYS A 64 3.67 9.60 -15.53
C LYS A 64 4.88 9.74 -14.61
#